data_AF-T1PPD0-F1
#
_entry.id   AF-T1PPD0-F1
#
_cell.length_a   1.000
_cell.length_b   1.000
_cell.length_c   1.000
_cell.angle_alpha   90.00
_cell.angle_beta   90.00
_cell.angle_gamma   90.00
#
_symmetry.space_group_name_H-M   'P 1'
#
loop_
_entity.id
_entity.type
_entity.pdbx_description
1 polymer ?
#
loop_
_entity_poly.entity_id
_entity_poly.type
_entity_poly.pdbx_seq_one_letter_code
_entity_poly.pdbx_strand_id
1 'polypeptide(L)'
;MVHIAGLGDARIDELSAISDPCPLPGTEKKRTLLEKERLLYAPMSGVGGIVYDKDAVYIELQGSHSHKDKTAEATEQEELVGKLIGKKQTVDEQIDEQEFRLFSDGVAIKSKDFVQEDEMASGNEDDEDDNSGEEDDSGVDDDDDDAEEE
;
A
#
# COMPACT_ATOMS: atom_id res chain seq x y z
N MET A 1 7.04 -31.92 -23.32
CA MET A 1 8.31 -31.49 -23.96
C MET A 1 7.95 -30.27 -24.80
N VAL A 2 8.72 -29.18 -24.69
CA VAL A 2 8.45 -27.88 -25.32
C VAL A 2 9.68 -27.46 -26.09
N HIS A 3 9.50 -27.02 -27.35
CA HIS A 3 10.59 -26.49 -28.15
C HIS A 3 10.71 -24.98 -27.95
N ILE A 4 11.88 -24.49 -27.57
CA ILE A 4 12.19 -23.07 -27.45
C ILE A 4 13.07 -22.67 -28.62
N ALA A 5 12.59 -21.74 -29.46
CA ALA A 5 13.32 -21.28 -30.64
C ALA A 5 14.71 -20.74 -30.26
N GLY A 6 15.76 -21.27 -30.88
CA GLY A 6 17.15 -20.90 -30.58
C GLY A 6 17.79 -21.61 -29.38
N LEU A 7 17.00 -22.33 -28.56
CA LEU A 7 17.50 -23.06 -27.38
C LEU A 7 17.31 -24.59 -27.48
N GLY A 8 16.31 -25.07 -28.24
CA GLY A 8 16.05 -26.50 -28.47
C GLY A 8 14.88 -27.06 -27.65
N ASP A 9 14.83 -28.38 -27.48
CA ASP A 9 13.75 -29.08 -26.77
C ASP A 9 14.01 -29.19 -25.26
N ALA A 10 13.04 -28.78 -24.44
CA ALA A 10 13.09 -28.85 -22.98
C ALA A 10 11.95 -29.71 -22.40
N ARG A 11 12.16 -30.29 -21.21
CA ARG A 11 11.11 -30.92 -20.40
C ARG A 11 10.49 -29.84 -19.49
N ILE A 12 9.21 -29.99 -19.17
CA ILE A 12 8.51 -29.08 -18.26
C ILE A 12 8.74 -29.61 -16.84
N ASP A 13 9.25 -28.79 -15.94
CA ASP A 13 9.45 -29.14 -14.54
C ASP A 13 8.21 -28.83 -13.71
N GLU A 14 7.66 -27.62 -13.85
CA GLU A 14 6.47 -27.15 -13.14
C GLU A 14 5.57 -26.34 -14.09
N LEU A 15 4.26 -26.41 -13.89
CA LEU A 15 3.27 -25.63 -14.64
C LEU A 15 2.20 -25.11 -13.68
N SER A 16 2.06 -23.79 -13.60
CA SER A 16 1.02 -23.12 -12.82
C SER A 16 0.20 -22.20 -13.72
N ALA A 17 -1.11 -22.21 -13.53
CA ALA A 17 -2.02 -21.29 -14.19
C ALA A 17 -2.24 -20.07 -13.29
N ILE A 18 -1.99 -18.88 -13.81
CA ILE A 18 -2.32 -17.60 -13.17
C ILE A 18 -3.42 -16.90 -13.96
N SER A 19 -4.13 -15.99 -13.30
CA SER A 19 -5.12 -15.13 -13.96
C SER A 19 -4.47 -14.21 -14.99
N ASP A 20 -5.19 -13.88 -16.05
CA ASP A 20 -4.74 -12.94 -17.07
C ASP A 20 -4.47 -11.55 -16.46
N PRO A 21 -3.25 -11.00 -16.55
CA PRO A 21 -2.94 -9.66 -16.05
C PRO A 21 -3.57 -8.54 -16.88
N CYS A 22 -4.09 -8.83 -18.07
CA CYS A 22 -4.76 -7.88 -18.94
C CYS A 22 -6.09 -8.47 -19.45
N PRO A 23 -7.08 -8.64 -18.57
CA PRO A 23 -8.35 -9.23 -18.95
C PRO A 23 -9.07 -8.36 -19.99
N LEU A 24 -9.83 -9.02 -20.85
CA LEU A 24 -10.68 -8.35 -21.82
C LEU A 24 -11.76 -7.52 -21.11
N PRO A 25 -12.12 -6.32 -21.64
CA PRO A 25 -13.21 -5.54 -21.11
C PRO A 25 -14.53 -6.32 -21.21
N GLY A 26 -15.45 -6.04 -20.28
CA GLY A 26 -16.72 -6.76 -20.16
C GLY A 26 -17.57 -6.74 -21.44
N THR A 27 -18.55 -7.63 -21.53
CA THR A 27 -19.38 -7.84 -22.73
C THR A 27 -20.38 -6.70 -23.03
N GLU A 28 -20.40 -5.64 -22.23
CA GLU A 28 -21.17 -4.44 -22.54
C GLU A 28 -20.60 -3.78 -23.80
N LYS A 29 -21.36 -3.86 -24.89
CA LYS A 29 -20.96 -3.34 -26.20
C LYS A 29 -21.02 -1.82 -26.23
N LYS A 30 -20.05 -1.15 -25.60
CA LYS A 30 -19.80 0.28 -25.79
C LYS A 30 -18.98 0.46 -27.06
N ARG A 31 -19.34 1.45 -27.87
CA ARG A 31 -18.64 1.76 -29.14
C ARG A 31 -17.17 2.16 -28.91
N THR A 32 -16.85 2.64 -27.72
CA THR A 32 -15.51 3.12 -27.33
C THR A 32 -15.12 2.54 -25.98
N LEU A 33 -13.85 2.16 -25.84
CA LEU A 33 -13.27 1.75 -24.57
C LEU A 33 -13.09 2.94 -23.64
N LEU A 34 -13.42 2.73 -22.37
CA LEU A 34 -13.10 3.67 -21.30
C LEU A 34 -11.59 3.62 -21.00
N GLU A 35 -11.04 4.69 -20.41
CA GLU A 35 -9.61 4.72 -20.09
C GLU A 35 -9.23 3.60 -19.10
N LYS A 36 -10.12 3.29 -18.16
CA LYS A 36 -9.96 2.17 -17.22
C LYS A 36 -9.87 0.79 -17.89
N GLU A 37 -10.36 0.66 -19.13
CA GLU A 37 -10.37 -0.59 -19.90
C GLU A 37 -9.13 -0.72 -20.80
N ARG A 38 -8.32 0.33 -20.93
CA ARG A 38 -7.10 0.36 -21.75
C ARG A 38 -5.90 -0.15 -20.96
N LEU A 39 -5.97 -1.40 -20.54
CA LEU A 39 -4.89 -2.07 -19.80
C LEU A 39 -3.69 -2.36 -20.72
N LEU A 40 -2.48 -2.30 -20.17
CA LEU A 40 -1.22 -2.59 -20.86
C LEU A 40 -0.39 -3.55 -20.00
N TYR A 41 -0.03 -4.70 -20.56
CA TYR A 41 0.89 -5.65 -19.93
C TYR A 41 2.21 -5.74 -20.70
N ALA A 42 3.28 -5.16 -20.14
CA ALA A 42 4.60 -5.13 -20.74
C ALA A 42 5.71 -5.30 -19.67
N PRO A 43 5.92 -6.51 -19.14
CA PRO A 43 6.77 -6.76 -17.96
C PRO A 43 8.26 -6.43 -18.16
N MET A 44 8.76 -6.52 -19.39
CA MET A 44 10.17 -6.24 -19.73
C MET A 44 10.37 -4.82 -20.29
N SER A 45 9.33 -3.98 -20.28
CA SER A 45 9.35 -2.64 -20.86
C SER A 45 9.21 -1.56 -19.79
N GLY A 46 9.79 -0.39 -20.04
CA GLY A 46 9.72 0.77 -19.15
C GLY A 46 8.37 1.48 -19.17
N VAL A 47 7.34 0.91 -18.55
CA VAL A 47 6.00 1.53 -18.48
C VAL A 47 5.93 2.48 -17.29
N GLY A 48 5.42 3.71 -17.50
CA GLY A 48 5.19 4.66 -16.41
C GLY A 48 6.47 5.19 -15.75
N GLY A 49 7.61 5.13 -16.44
CA GLY A 49 8.90 5.55 -15.87
C GLY A 49 9.54 4.52 -14.94
N ILE A 50 9.03 3.28 -14.92
CA ILE A 50 9.59 2.17 -14.13
C ILE A 50 10.09 1.08 -15.07
N VAL A 51 11.33 0.63 -14.88
CA VAL A 51 11.94 -0.49 -15.61
C VAL A 51 12.36 -1.56 -14.60
N TYR A 52 11.96 -2.80 -14.85
CA TYR A 52 12.33 -3.96 -14.03
C TYR A 52 13.53 -4.70 -14.63
N ASP A 53 14.49 -5.06 -13.79
CA ASP A 53 15.54 -6.04 -14.07
C ASP A 53 15.42 -7.19 -13.04
N LYS A 54 16.22 -8.24 -13.20
CA LYS A 54 16.18 -9.46 -12.39
C LYS A 54 16.28 -9.19 -10.88
N ASP A 55 17.06 -8.19 -10.48
CA ASP A 55 17.37 -7.88 -9.08
C ASP A 55 17.22 -6.38 -8.73
N ALA A 56 16.78 -5.55 -9.67
CA ALA A 56 16.67 -4.11 -9.47
C ALA A 56 15.45 -3.52 -10.17
N VAL A 57 14.99 -2.37 -9.66
CA VAL A 57 13.93 -1.56 -10.26
C VAL A 57 14.49 -0.16 -10.49
N TYR A 58 14.41 0.32 -11.73
CA TYR A 58 14.89 1.64 -12.13
C TYR A 58 13.70 2.58 -12.30
N ILE A 59 13.76 3.75 -11.65
CA ILE A 59 12.69 4.76 -11.69
C ILE A 59 13.25 6.03 -12.35
N GLU A 60 12.60 6.48 -13.41
CA GLU A 60 12.90 7.75 -14.06
C GLU A 60 12.15 8.88 -13.34
N LEU A 61 12.91 9.68 -12.60
CA LEU A 61 12.40 10.87 -11.92
C LEU A 61 12.34 12.01 -12.94
N GLN A 62 11.21 12.17 -13.62
CA GLN A 62 11.01 13.21 -14.62
C GLN A 62 11.17 14.62 -14.02
N GLY A 63 12.39 15.16 -14.04
CA GLY A 63 12.74 16.56 -13.77
C GLY A 63 12.54 17.07 -12.33
N SER A 64 11.60 16.54 -11.55
CA SER A 64 11.21 17.03 -10.22
C SER A 64 12.32 16.92 -9.17
N HIS A 65 13.27 16.01 -9.36
CA HIS A 65 14.47 15.89 -8.51
C HIS A 65 15.72 16.54 -9.12
N SER A 66 15.65 17.03 -10.36
CA SER A 66 16.80 17.63 -11.05
C SER A 66 16.87 19.15 -10.88
N HIS A 67 15.75 19.83 -10.60
CA HIS A 67 15.75 21.28 -10.36
C HIS A 67 16.01 21.58 -8.88
N LYS A 68 17.27 21.48 -8.50
CA LYS A 68 17.82 22.00 -7.25
C LYS A 68 17.82 23.54 -7.26
N ASP A 69 16.65 24.15 -7.32
CA ASP A 69 16.50 25.45 -6.65
C ASP A 69 16.48 25.14 -5.16
N LYS A 70 17.68 25.21 -4.56
CA LYS A 70 17.94 24.93 -3.15
C LYS A 70 17.28 26.00 -2.28
N THR A 71 15.97 25.94 -2.15
CA THR A 71 15.24 26.68 -1.11
C THR A 71 15.62 26.09 0.25
N ALA A 72 15.74 26.93 1.28
CA ALA A 72 16.13 26.51 2.62
C ALA A 72 15.27 25.37 3.19
N GLU A 73 13.98 25.34 2.85
CA GLU A 73 13.07 24.27 3.29
C GLU A 73 13.40 22.90 2.67
N ALA A 74 13.79 22.86 1.39
CA ALA A 74 14.18 21.62 0.71
C ALA A 74 15.42 20.98 1.35
N THR A 75 16.34 21.81 1.85
CA THR A 75 17.56 21.31 2.52
C THR A 75 17.28 20.71 3.90
N GLU A 76 16.32 21.26 4.66
CA GLU A 76 15.95 20.70 5.96
C GLU A 76 15.22 19.35 5.80
N GLN A 77 14.39 19.23 4.77
CA GLN A 77 13.67 17.99 4.44
C GLN A 77 14.64 16.89 4.01
N GLU A 78 15.61 17.21 3.15
CA GLU A 78 16.70 16.28 2.77
C GLU A 78 17.54 15.86 3.99
N GLU A 79 17.85 16.79 4.90
CA GLU A 79 18.62 16.47 6.11
C GLU A 79 17.84 15.55 7.06
N LEU A 80 16.53 15.78 7.24
CA LEU A 80 15.66 14.94 8.07
C LEU A 80 15.57 13.52 7.50
N VAL A 81 15.35 13.39 6.20
CA VAL A 81 15.35 12.08 5.50
C VAL A 81 16.71 11.41 5.63
N GLY A 82 17.81 12.14 5.47
CA GLY A 82 19.16 11.62 5.66
C GLY A 82 19.42 11.10 7.07
N LYS A 83 18.98 11.84 8.11
CA LYS A 83 19.04 11.40 9.51
C LYS A 83 18.21 10.15 9.76
N LEU A 84 17.05 10.05 9.13
CA LEU A 84 16.17 8.88 9.27
C LEU A 84 16.78 7.64 8.61
N ILE A 85 17.31 7.78 7.39
CA ILE A 85 18.00 6.70 6.67
C ILE A 85 19.27 6.24 7.42
N GLY A 86 19.99 7.17 8.05
CA GLY A 86 21.20 6.87 8.80
C GLY A 86 20.97 6.14 10.14
N LYS A 87 19.76 6.23 10.71
CA LYS A 87 19.40 5.55 11.96
C LYS A 87 19.19 4.06 11.71
N LYS A 88 19.95 3.23 12.44
CA LYS A 88 19.91 1.75 12.34
C LYS A 88 19.05 1.07 13.42
N GLN A 89 18.67 1.81 14.45
CA GLN A 89 17.79 1.33 15.52
C GLN A 89 16.33 1.63 15.15
N THR A 90 15.41 0.78 15.63
CA THR A 90 13.98 1.04 15.47
C THR A 90 13.56 2.24 16.30
N VAL A 91 12.43 2.84 15.94
CA VAL A 91 11.85 3.94 16.74
C VAL A 91 11.47 3.45 18.13
N ASP A 92 11.01 2.20 18.23
CA ASP A 92 10.61 1.55 19.48
C ASP A 92 11.77 1.41 20.47
N GLU A 93 12.92 0.89 20.01
CA GLU A 93 14.14 0.80 20.81
C GLU A 93 14.62 2.19 21.27
N GLN A 94 14.48 3.20 20.41
CA GLN A 94 14.79 4.58 20.78
C GLN A 94 13.85 5.09 21.88
N ILE A 95 12.56 4.78 21.81
CA ILE A 95 11.54 5.16 22.81
C ILE A 95 11.84 4.51 24.15
N ASP A 96 12.16 3.21 24.17
CA ASP A 96 12.53 2.46 25.37
C ASP A 96 13.73 3.04 26.10
N GLU A 97 14.73 3.51 25.35
CA GLU A 97 15.94 4.14 25.87
C GLU A 97 15.76 5.63 26.22
N GLN A 98 14.62 6.25 25.87
CA GLN A 98 14.40 7.66 26.20
C GLN A 98 14.27 7.85 27.71
N GLU A 99 15.05 8.81 28.19
CA GLU A 99 15.05 9.27 29.58
C GLU A 99 14.27 10.57 29.69
N PHE A 100 13.20 10.58 30.49
CA PHE A 100 12.43 11.78 30.81
C PHE A 100 12.74 12.26 32.23
N ARG A 101 13.03 13.55 32.41
CA ARG A 101 13.31 14.18 33.72
C ARG A 101 12.30 15.30 33.99
N LEU A 102 11.48 15.13 35.02
CA LEU A 102 10.45 16.12 35.44
C LEU A 102 11.02 17.32 36.19
N PHE A 103 12.06 17.11 37.00
CA PHE A 103 12.73 18.17 37.77
C PHE A 103 14.22 18.14 37.50
N SER A 104 14.87 19.29 37.57
CA SER A 104 16.31 19.45 37.30
C SER A 104 17.20 18.57 38.20
N ASP A 105 16.75 18.28 39.43
CA ASP A 105 17.41 17.39 40.39
C ASP A 105 16.72 16.01 40.54
N GLY A 106 15.82 15.64 39.62
CA GLY A 106 15.05 14.40 39.66
C GLY A 106 15.75 13.21 38.99
N VAL A 107 15.37 11.99 39.41
CA VAL A 107 15.78 10.74 38.75
C VAL A 107 15.12 10.64 37.37
N ALA A 108 15.88 10.20 36.38
CA ALA A 108 15.38 9.99 35.02
C ALA A 108 14.47 8.74 34.96
N ILE A 109 13.31 8.89 34.35
CA ILE A 109 12.36 7.81 34.09
C ILE A 109 12.64 7.28 32.69
N LYS A 110 12.83 5.96 32.56
CA LYS A 110 12.93 5.30 31.26
C LYS A 110 11.57 4.80 30.83
N SER A 111 11.26 4.89 29.54
CA SER A 111 9.97 4.43 29.00
C SER A 111 9.74 2.94 29.27
N LYS A 112 10.81 2.13 29.27
CA LYS A 112 10.75 0.71 29.61
C LYS A 112 10.26 0.41 31.04
N ASP A 113 10.43 1.34 31.96
CA ASP A 113 10.01 1.19 33.35
C ASP A 113 8.57 1.69 33.59
N PHE A 114 7.92 2.23 32.56
CA PHE A 114 6.54 2.71 32.60
C PHE A 114 5.57 1.55 32.38
N VAL A 115 4.81 1.19 33.42
CA VAL A 115 3.73 0.19 33.35
C VAL A 115 2.40 0.96 33.29
N GLN A 116 1.65 0.82 32.19
CA GLN A 116 0.33 1.42 32.07
C GLN A 116 -0.66 0.64 32.94
N GLU A 117 -1.25 1.30 33.94
CA GLU A 117 -2.15 0.68 34.93
C GLU A 117 -3.52 0.28 34.33
N ASP A 118 -3.83 0.70 33.10
CA ASP A 118 -5.11 0.47 32.41
C ASP A 118 -5.27 -0.95 31.81
N GLU A 119 -4.20 -1.74 31.68
CA GLU A 119 -4.28 -3.12 31.15
C GLU A 119 -4.56 -4.19 32.22
N MET A 120 -4.77 -3.81 33.49
CA MET A 120 -5.12 -4.77 34.57
C MET A 120 -6.63 -4.87 34.84
N ALA A 121 -7.48 -4.20 34.06
CA ALA A 121 -8.93 -4.15 34.27
C ALA A 121 -9.77 -4.76 33.13
N SER A 122 -9.18 -5.48 32.17
CA SER A 122 -9.95 -6.31 31.23
C SER A 122 -10.06 -7.75 31.75
N GLY A 123 -10.59 -7.87 32.96
CA GLY A 123 -10.98 -9.14 33.57
C GLY A 123 -12.46 -9.38 33.36
N ASN A 124 -12.79 -10.01 32.22
CA ASN A 124 -13.95 -10.90 32.05
C ASN A 124 -15.28 -10.44 32.70
N GLU A 125 -16.00 -9.54 32.04
CA GLU A 125 -17.44 -9.37 32.26
C GLU A 125 -18.18 -10.02 31.08
N ASP A 126 -18.67 -11.23 31.33
CA ASP A 126 -19.69 -11.89 30.52
C ASP A 126 -20.98 -11.07 30.59
N ASP A 127 -21.24 -10.24 29.58
CA ASP A 127 -22.57 -9.67 29.33
C ASP A 127 -23.25 -10.48 28.22
N GLU A 128 -24.02 -11.47 28.65
CA GLU A 128 -25.13 -12.02 27.86
C GLU A 128 -26.20 -10.93 27.78
N ASP A 129 -26.33 -10.26 26.63
CA ASP A 129 -27.51 -9.43 26.35
C ASP A 129 -28.17 -9.83 25.03
N ASP A 130 -29.37 -10.36 25.20
CA ASP A 130 -30.36 -10.80 24.23
C ASP A 130 -30.94 -9.57 23.51
N ASN A 131 -30.81 -9.52 22.18
CA ASN A 131 -31.55 -8.54 21.39
C ASN A 131 -32.23 -9.21 20.19
N SER A 132 -33.45 -9.66 20.45
CA SER A 132 -34.55 -9.79 19.50
C SER A 132 -34.80 -8.47 18.76
N GLY A 133 -34.81 -8.49 17.42
CA GLY A 133 -35.19 -7.31 16.64
C GLY A 133 -35.09 -7.52 15.13
N GLU A 134 -36.22 -7.81 14.53
CA GLU A 134 -36.46 -8.08 13.11
C GLU A 134 -36.21 -6.85 12.20
N GLU A 135 -35.71 -7.16 11.00
CA GLU A 135 -36.06 -6.60 9.67
C GLU A 135 -36.07 -5.08 9.42
N ASP A 136 -35.18 -4.62 8.52
CA ASP A 136 -35.49 -3.56 7.54
C ASP A 136 -34.74 -3.87 6.23
N ASP A 137 -35.45 -4.54 5.33
CA ASP A 137 -35.05 -4.84 3.95
C ASP A 137 -35.18 -3.58 3.11
N SER A 138 -34.05 -3.02 2.70
CA SER A 138 -33.97 -1.77 1.95
C SER A 138 -34.52 -1.94 0.53
N GLY A 139 -35.82 -1.72 0.36
CA GLY A 139 -36.46 -1.51 -0.93
C GLY A 139 -36.33 -0.06 -1.38
N VAL A 140 -35.49 0.18 -2.41
CA VAL A 140 -35.69 1.29 -3.35
C VAL A 140 -35.22 0.83 -4.73
N ASP A 141 -36.17 0.29 -5.50
CA ASP A 141 -36.12 0.22 -6.96
C ASP A 141 -36.40 1.63 -7.50
N ASP A 142 -35.41 2.22 -8.19
CA ASP A 142 -35.60 3.43 -8.99
C ASP A 142 -35.46 3.03 -10.48
N ASP A 143 -36.59 2.62 -11.05
CA ASP A 143 -36.85 2.57 -12.49
C ASP A 143 -37.11 4.02 -12.95
N ASP A 144 -36.11 4.66 -13.56
CA ASP A 144 -36.31 5.90 -14.32
C ASP A 144 -36.33 5.56 -15.82
N ASP A 145 -37.57 5.40 -16.29
CA ASP A 145 -37.98 5.18 -17.67
C ASP A 145 -38.22 6.56 -18.30
N ASP A 146 -37.21 7.15 -18.94
CA ASP A 146 -37.38 8.39 -19.73
C ASP A 146 -37.34 8.05 -21.23
N ALA A 147 -38.54 7.80 -21.74
CA ALA A 147 -38.86 7.80 -23.15
C ALA A 147 -39.27 9.22 -23.55
N GLU A 148 -38.43 9.89 -24.33
CA GLU A 148 -38.85 11.06 -25.11
C GLU A 148 -38.51 10.82 -26.59
N GLU A 149 -39.58 10.67 -27.39
CA GLU A 149 -39.59 10.80 -28.83
C GLU A 149 -39.50 12.30 -29.19
N GLU A 150 -38.48 12.67 -29.99
CA GLU A 150 -38.51 13.50 -31.21
C GLU A 150 -37.10 14.00 -31.59
#